data_AF-A0A2D6LHQ6-F1
#
_entry.id   AF-A0A2D6LHQ6-F1
#
_cell.length_a   1.000
_cell.length_b   1.000
_cell.length_c   1.000
_cell.angle_alpha   90.00
_cell.angle_beta   90.00
_cell.angle_gamma   90.00
#
_symmetry.space_group_name_H-M   'P 1'
#
loop_
_entity.id
_entity.type
_entity.pdbx_description
1 polymer ?
#
loop_
_entity_poly.entity_id
_entity_poly.type
_entity_poly.pdbx_seq_one_letter_code
_entity_poly.pdbx_strand_id
1 'polypeptide(L)'
;MGFFSFLKRSSEKKEEVKEIKLEQLDEWADSLSKKTIEDANSKLSVLRTSITEQKNGVQKNLRILMNAELKNPSIPERVKQIREGNRTTYVQKVNLLLEQVSFPEELDKIVVFCNEFDTALSDFSSSTMKNYQVLQQFFENEVSSISVNIRTLDSLVKEVKKAVEDAGIEKHTELKNKVANVQKKIKQKQEIKEKTKLMEEELKKENEQIEKTQKILQELEQSKAYLKFNELVNEKQKLEQEIEELKNQLLHSFSVINTALKKYERLTLDDKLVRDYLKDFFKALLEDSQLKIAEVIDKMKASIEKGELELKDKKKVKILQELDKLNKTHFEEFLNKYSELDKKLTELSSEIEKEEVSREAEQLKSSLRQTNYRIEEAKHKLQQKTTEFEAIDIEQLRNNLEKDIKENIEEVKITL
;
A
#
# COMPACT_ATOMS: atom_id res chain seq x y z
N MET A 1 47.03 70.15 -2.92
CA MET A 1 47.29 68.91 -3.69
C MET A 1 47.56 67.82 -2.66
N GLY A 2 46.87 66.69 -2.52
CA GLY A 2 45.74 66.09 -3.20
C GLY A 2 45.62 64.68 -2.59
N PHE A 3 44.92 64.57 -1.46
CA PHE A 3 44.81 63.35 -0.64
C PHE A 3 43.37 62.79 -0.63
N PHE A 4 42.63 63.02 -1.72
CA PHE A 4 41.24 62.58 -1.91
C PHE A 4 41.00 62.02 -3.31
N SER A 5 41.65 60.91 -3.65
CA SER A 5 41.35 60.16 -4.88
C SER A 5 41.11 58.66 -4.66
N PHE A 6 40.90 58.22 -3.41
CA PHE A 6 40.69 56.79 -3.09
C PHE A 6 39.24 56.43 -2.69
N LEU A 7 38.31 57.39 -2.69
CA LEU A 7 36.87 57.15 -2.47
C LEU A 7 36.08 57.17 -3.78
N LYS A 8 36.49 56.35 -4.74
CA LYS A 8 35.64 55.92 -5.85
C LYS A 8 35.59 54.38 -5.87
N ARG A 9 35.25 53.80 -4.70
CA ARG A 9 34.80 52.42 -4.61
C ARG A 9 33.43 52.36 -5.27
N SER A 10 33.39 51.68 -6.41
CA SER A 10 32.27 50.88 -6.90
C SER A 10 30.91 51.19 -6.23
N SER A 11 30.11 52.03 -6.86
CA SER A 11 28.66 51.92 -6.69
C SER A 11 28.24 50.68 -7.49
N GLU A 12 28.38 49.50 -6.88
CA GLU A 12 27.55 48.36 -7.25
C GLU A 12 26.11 48.86 -7.23
N LYS A 13 25.48 48.90 -8.41
CA LYS A 13 24.02 49.04 -8.48
C LYS A 13 23.48 47.93 -7.58
N LYS A 14 22.85 48.29 -6.46
CA LYS A 14 22.02 47.34 -5.73
C LYS A 14 20.97 46.87 -6.72
N GLU A 15 21.10 45.64 -7.20
CA GLU A 15 20.03 44.99 -7.95
C GLU A 15 18.79 45.04 -7.05
N GLU A 16 17.71 45.63 -7.55
CA GLU A 16 16.45 45.63 -6.82
C GLU A 16 15.97 44.18 -6.74
N VAL A 17 16.06 43.59 -5.55
CA VAL A 17 15.56 42.24 -5.28
C VAL A 17 14.08 42.21 -5.64
N LYS A 18 13.71 41.43 -6.65
CA LYS A 18 12.31 41.27 -7.05
C LYS A 18 11.61 40.40 -6.03
N GLU A 19 10.56 40.92 -5.41
CA GLU A 19 9.66 40.13 -4.55
C GLU A 19 8.57 39.47 -5.39
N ILE A 20 8.43 38.16 -5.26
CA ILE A 20 7.50 37.35 -6.06
C ILE A 20 6.68 36.49 -5.12
N LYS A 21 5.36 36.50 -5.27
CA LYS A 21 4.49 35.61 -4.50
C LYS A 21 4.55 34.20 -5.06
N LEU A 22 4.45 33.20 -4.18
CA LEU A 22 4.48 31.79 -4.53
C LEU A 22 3.40 31.43 -5.57
N GLU A 23 2.23 32.04 -5.52
CA GLU A 23 1.15 31.83 -6.50
C GLU A 23 1.49 32.38 -7.89
N GLN A 24 2.34 33.39 -7.96
CA GLN A 24 2.73 34.07 -9.20
C GLN A 24 3.99 33.48 -9.84
N LEU A 25 4.59 32.44 -9.23
CA LEU A 25 5.85 31.87 -9.70
C LEU A 25 5.78 31.33 -11.13
N ASP A 26 4.66 30.75 -11.54
CA ASP A 26 4.49 30.18 -12.88
C ASP A 26 4.37 31.27 -13.93
N GLU A 27 3.50 32.26 -13.69
CA GLU A 27 3.39 33.46 -14.55
C GLU A 27 4.72 34.20 -14.66
N TRP A 28 5.45 34.33 -13.54
CA TRP A 28 6.76 34.96 -13.53
C TRP A 28 7.79 34.15 -14.32
N ALA A 29 7.90 32.84 -14.09
CA ALA A 29 8.83 31.96 -14.81
C ALA A 29 8.54 31.95 -16.32
N ASP A 30 7.26 32.00 -16.70
CA ASP A 30 6.82 32.15 -18.08
C ASP A 30 7.21 33.49 -18.67
N SER A 31 6.99 34.59 -17.94
CA SER A 31 7.34 35.95 -18.41
C SER A 31 8.84 36.11 -18.63
N LEU A 32 9.66 35.56 -17.72
CA LEU A 32 11.10 35.55 -17.79
C LEU A 32 11.57 34.75 -19.00
N SER A 33 11.00 33.56 -19.18
CA SER A 33 11.33 32.69 -20.31
C SER A 33 10.95 33.34 -21.64
N LYS A 34 9.76 33.96 -21.72
CA LYS A 34 9.23 34.54 -22.96
C LYS A 34 10.15 35.60 -23.56
N LYS A 35 10.68 36.50 -22.72
CA LYS A 35 11.60 37.54 -23.17
C LYS A 35 12.88 36.96 -23.77
N THR A 36 13.48 35.99 -23.09
CA THR A 36 14.71 35.33 -23.55
C THR A 36 14.48 34.49 -24.80
N ILE A 37 13.29 33.87 -24.89
CA ILE A 37 12.86 33.05 -26.02
C ILE A 37 12.61 33.90 -27.28
N GLU A 38 12.00 35.08 -27.16
CA GLU A 38 11.72 35.96 -28.31
C GLU A 38 13.02 36.38 -29.02
N ASP A 39 14.04 36.76 -28.27
CA ASP A 39 15.36 37.11 -28.81
C ASP A 39 16.03 35.90 -29.48
N ALA A 40 15.99 34.73 -28.85
CA ALA A 40 16.53 33.49 -29.40
C ALA A 40 15.81 33.04 -30.68
N ASN A 41 14.47 33.19 -30.74
CA ASN A 41 13.65 32.77 -31.87
C ASN A 41 14.03 33.50 -33.16
N SER A 42 14.36 34.79 -33.09
CA SER A 42 14.79 35.55 -34.26
C SER A 42 16.08 34.98 -34.88
N LYS A 43 17.09 34.68 -34.03
CA LYS A 43 18.36 34.07 -34.44
C LYS A 43 18.18 32.63 -34.92
N LEU A 44 17.37 31.84 -34.21
CA LEU A 44 17.06 30.45 -34.56
C LEU A 44 16.28 30.34 -35.87
N SER A 45 15.41 31.29 -36.19
CA SER A 45 14.68 31.34 -37.47
C SER A 45 15.62 31.52 -38.67
N VAL A 46 16.61 32.39 -38.55
CA VAL A 46 17.65 32.60 -39.58
C VAL A 46 18.49 31.33 -39.75
N LEU A 47 18.91 30.69 -38.65
CA LEU A 47 19.67 29.45 -38.67
C LEU A 47 18.85 28.29 -39.27
N ARG A 48 17.56 28.19 -38.95
CA ARG A 48 16.64 27.19 -39.52
C ARG A 48 16.53 27.32 -41.04
N THR A 49 16.39 28.55 -41.52
CA THR A 49 16.34 28.83 -42.96
C THR A 49 17.66 28.43 -43.62
N SER A 50 18.79 28.80 -43.02
CA SER A 50 20.12 28.45 -43.51
C SER A 50 20.37 26.93 -43.55
N ILE A 51 19.95 26.20 -42.51
CA ILE A 51 20.04 24.73 -42.47
C ILE A 51 19.19 24.10 -43.58
N THR A 52 17.98 24.63 -43.80
CA THR A 52 17.09 24.16 -44.87
C THR A 52 17.69 24.38 -46.25
N GLU A 53 18.27 25.57 -46.48
CA GLU A 53 18.97 25.89 -47.73
C GLU A 53 20.19 24.98 -47.95
N GLN A 54 20.99 24.73 -46.91
CA GLN A 54 22.13 23.81 -47.01
C GLN A 54 21.68 22.38 -47.28
N LYS A 55 20.60 21.89 -46.64
CA LYS A 55 20.02 20.58 -46.91
C LYS A 55 19.58 20.45 -48.38
N ASN A 56 18.93 21.47 -48.92
CA ASN A 56 18.55 21.52 -50.34
C ASN A 56 19.79 21.56 -51.25
N GLY A 57 20.84 22.27 -50.85
CA GLY A 57 22.14 22.31 -51.53
C GLY A 57 22.80 20.93 -51.61
N VAL A 58 22.82 20.18 -50.50
CA VAL A 58 23.30 18.78 -50.47
C VAL A 58 22.49 17.93 -51.43
N GLN A 59 21.15 17.99 -51.38
CA GLN A 59 20.29 17.21 -52.27
C GLN A 59 20.54 17.52 -53.76
N LYS A 60 20.75 18.80 -54.10
CA LYS A 60 21.13 19.20 -55.46
C LYS A 60 22.47 18.59 -55.87
N ASN A 61 23.48 18.66 -55.00
CA ASN A 61 24.81 18.12 -55.30
C ASN A 61 24.82 16.59 -55.36
N LEU A 62 23.97 15.89 -54.62
CA LEU A 62 23.75 14.45 -54.76
C LEU A 62 23.20 14.08 -56.15
N ARG A 63 22.24 14.87 -56.67
CA ARG A 63 21.72 14.66 -58.04
C ARG A 63 22.80 14.90 -59.10
N ILE A 64 23.64 15.92 -58.91
CA ILE A 64 24.79 16.19 -59.80
C ILE A 64 25.75 15.01 -59.78
N LEU A 65 26.15 14.52 -58.60
CA LEU A 65 27.03 13.35 -58.45
C LEU A 65 26.45 12.10 -59.14
N MET A 66 25.16 11.85 -58.98
CA MET A 66 24.49 10.69 -59.62
C MET A 66 24.54 10.76 -61.15
N ASN A 67 24.38 11.97 -61.71
CA ASN A 67 24.35 12.20 -63.16
C ASN A 67 25.74 12.47 -63.78
N ALA A 68 26.79 12.57 -62.97
CA ALA A 68 28.13 12.91 -63.45
C ALA A 68 28.74 11.78 -64.29
N GLU A 69 29.33 12.16 -65.43
CA GLU A 69 30.02 11.24 -66.34
C GLU A 69 31.54 11.24 -66.12
N LEU A 70 32.22 10.19 -66.58
CA LEU A 70 33.68 10.10 -66.46
C LEU A 70 34.36 11.02 -67.46
N LYS A 71 35.34 11.79 -66.98
CA LYS A 71 36.26 12.54 -67.86
C LYS A 71 37.10 11.63 -68.75
N ASN A 72 37.41 10.41 -68.30
CA ASN A 72 38.05 9.37 -69.12
C ASN A 72 37.21 8.07 -69.08
N PRO A 73 36.47 7.74 -70.15
CA PRO A 73 35.63 6.55 -70.21
C PRO A 73 36.42 5.23 -70.36
N SER A 74 37.72 5.30 -70.70
CA SER A 74 38.58 4.14 -70.95
C SER A 74 39.17 3.56 -69.66
N ILE A 75 38.30 3.11 -68.75
CA ILE A 75 38.69 2.40 -67.52
C ILE A 75 38.14 0.97 -67.49
N PRO A 76 38.79 0.03 -66.77
CA PRO A 76 38.32 -1.36 -66.69
C PRO A 76 36.93 -1.48 -66.07
N GLU A 77 36.13 -2.45 -66.54
CA GLU A 77 34.74 -2.63 -66.12
C GLU A 77 34.59 -2.86 -64.61
N ARG A 78 35.51 -3.61 -64.00
CA ARG A 78 35.57 -3.81 -62.55
C ARG A 78 35.69 -2.49 -61.78
N VAL A 79 36.44 -1.51 -62.31
CA VAL A 79 36.61 -0.20 -61.69
C VAL A 79 35.31 0.62 -61.80
N LYS A 80 34.61 0.53 -62.93
CA LYS A 80 33.29 1.17 -63.10
C LYS A 80 32.28 0.66 -62.09
N GLN A 81 32.22 -0.67 -61.88
CA GLN A 81 31.32 -1.30 -60.91
C GLN A 81 31.64 -0.89 -59.47
N ILE A 82 32.91 -0.89 -59.07
CA ILE A 82 33.34 -0.45 -57.74
C ILE A 82 32.94 1.00 -57.50
N ARG A 83 33.19 1.89 -58.47
CA ARG A 83 32.80 3.30 -58.41
C ARG A 83 31.29 3.46 -58.26
N GLU A 84 30.50 2.75 -59.06
CA GLU A 84 29.03 2.84 -59.02
C GLU A 84 28.47 2.39 -57.67
N GLY A 85 28.92 1.23 -57.17
CA GLY A 85 28.53 0.76 -55.84
C GLY A 85 28.89 1.75 -54.74
N ASN A 86 30.09 2.32 -54.77
CA ASN A 86 30.48 3.35 -53.80
C ASN A 86 29.61 4.61 -53.91
N ARG A 87 29.22 5.02 -55.12
CA ARG A 87 28.35 6.18 -55.36
C ARG A 87 26.97 5.96 -54.77
N THR A 88 26.32 4.84 -55.08
CA THR A 88 25.00 4.51 -54.55
C THR A 88 25.01 4.49 -53.03
N THR A 89 25.99 3.80 -52.43
CA THR A 89 26.10 3.74 -50.97
C THR A 89 26.37 5.11 -50.34
N TYR A 90 27.26 5.93 -50.94
CA TYR A 90 27.52 7.28 -50.45
C TYR A 90 26.26 8.14 -50.47
N VAL A 91 25.53 8.15 -51.59
CA VAL A 91 24.29 8.91 -51.76
C VAL A 91 23.22 8.46 -50.75
N GLN A 92 23.06 7.15 -50.55
CA GLN A 92 22.14 6.61 -49.54
C GLN A 92 22.50 7.09 -48.13
N LYS A 93 23.78 7.05 -47.77
CA LYS A 93 24.25 7.46 -46.44
C LYS A 93 24.12 8.98 -46.22
N VAL A 94 24.37 9.79 -47.24
CA VAL A 94 24.13 11.25 -47.15
C VAL A 94 22.64 11.54 -46.98
N ASN A 95 21.76 10.87 -47.74
CA ASN A 95 20.32 11.05 -47.57
C ASN A 95 19.84 10.66 -46.16
N LEU A 96 20.35 9.55 -45.61
CA LEU A 96 20.03 9.14 -44.24
C LEU A 96 20.45 10.20 -43.20
N LEU A 97 21.64 10.78 -43.34
CA LEU A 97 22.06 11.91 -42.50
C LEU A 97 21.08 13.08 -42.64
N LEU A 98 20.71 13.47 -43.87
CA LEU A 98 19.79 14.58 -44.11
C LEU A 98 18.39 14.35 -43.52
N GLU A 99 17.91 13.11 -43.44
CA GLU A 99 16.65 12.77 -42.77
C GLU A 99 16.73 13.06 -41.26
N GLN A 100 17.87 12.80 -40.63
CA GLN A 100 18.13 13.10 -39.22
C GLN A 100 18.32 14.61 -38.97
N VAL A 101 18.61 15.41 -40.00
CA VAL A 101 18.59 16.88 -39.94
C VAL A 101 17.16 17.41 -40.09
N SER A 102 16.28 17.08 -39.14
CA SER A 102 14.95 17.67 -39.01
C SER A 102 14.94 18.68 -37.88
N PHE A 103 15.13 19.96 -38.22
CA PHE A 103 15.20 21.03 -37.23
C PHE A 103 13.84 21.21 -36.51
N PRO A 104 13.76 21.06 -35.18
CA PRO A 104 12.50 21.16 -34.45
C PRO A 104 11.93 22.59 -34.38
N GLU A 105 10.61 22.68 -34.24
CA GLU A 105 9.92 23.96 -33.98
C GLU A 105 9.96 24.36 -32.51
N GLU A 106 9.81 23.39 -31.62
CA GLU A 106 9.76 23.57 -30.16
C GLU A 106 11.18 23.68 -29.56
N LEU A 107 11.41 24.65 -28.69
CA LEU A 107 12.75 25.02 -28.19
C LEU A 107 13.41 23.94 -27.32
N ASP A 108 12.63 23.28 -26.48
CA ASP A 108 13.06 22.15 -25.67
C ASP A 108 13.56 20.98 -26.55
N LYS A 109 12.94 20.78 -27.72
CA LYS A 109 13.38 19.79 -28.70
C LYS A 109 14.65 20.20 -29.45
N ILE A 110 14.94 21.50 -29.57
CA ILE A 110 16.15 21.99 -30.26
C ILE A 110 17.43 21.56 -29.52
N VAL A 111 17.42 21.57 -28.18
CA VAL A 111 18.56 21.09 -27.37
C VAL A 111 18.86 19.63 -27.67
N VAL A 112 17.82 18.79 -27.66
CA VAL A 112 17.91 17.35 -27.95
C VAL A 112 18.45 17.13 -29.37
N PHE A 113 17.88 17.83 -30.36
CA PHE A 113 18.32 17.78 -31.75
C PHE A 113 19.81 18.08 -31.92
N CYS A 114 20.34 19.12 -31.25
CA CYS A 114 21.76 19.47 -31.35
C CYS A 114 22.67 18.33 -30.88
N ASN A 115 22.30 17.65 -29.78
CA ASN A 115 23.08 16.55 -29.24
C ASN A 115 22.99 15.27 -30.09
N GLU A 116 21.83 15.00 -30.68
CA GLU A 116 21.63 13.85 -31.58
C GLU A 116 22.38 14.04 -32.92
N PHE A 117 22.43 15.28 -33.43
CA PHE A 117 23.12 15.58 -34.69
C PHE A 117 24.62 15.30 -34.61
N ASP A 118 25.29 15.64 -33.50
CA ASP A 118 26.72 15.33 -33.29
C ASP A 118 27.01 13.83 -33.42
N THR A 119 26.11 13.00 -32.88
CA THR A 119 26.19 11.54 -32.97
C THR A 119 25.98 11.07 -34.41
N ALA A 120 24.92 11.55 -35.06
CA ALA A 120 24.59 11.22 -36.45
C ALA A 120 25.73 11.58 -37.42
N LEU A 121 26.37 12.74 -37.23
CA LEU A 121 27.48 13.20 -38.06
C LEU A 121 28.73 12.33 -37.89
N SER A 122 29.04 11.91 -36.67
CA SER A 122 30.15 11.00 -36.37
C SER A 122 29.97 9.63 -37.05
N ASP A 123 28.77 9.06 -36.94
CA ASP A 123 28.41 7.79 -37.57
C ASP A 123 28.42 7.89 -39.11
N PHE A 124 27.94 9.01 -39.65
CA PHE A 124 28.03 9.28 -41.08
C PHE A 124 29.49 9.34 -41.55
N SER A 125 30.35 10.09 -40.85
CA SER A 125 31.76 10.26 -41.22
C SER A 125 32.50 8.92 -41.26
N SER A 126 32.34 8.11 -40.21
CA SER A 126 32.99 6.79 -40.13
C SER A 126 32.48 5.81 -41.20
N SER A 127 31.18 5.82 -41.48
CA SER A 127 30.56 4.87 -42.42
C SER A 127 30.70 5.25 -43.90
N THR A 128 31.11 6.49 -44.22
CA THR A 128 31.22 6.97 -45.61
C THR A 128 32.65 7.28 -46.07
N MET A 129 33.64 7.26 -45.16
CA MET A 129 35.02 7.63 -45.46
C MET A 129 35.62 6.88 -46.66
N LYS A 130 35.43 5.55 -46.72
CA LYS A 130 35.92 4.74 -47.84
C LYS A 130 35.24 5.12 -49.17
N ASN A 131 33.92 5.29 -49.14
CA ASN A 131 33.14 5.66 -50.31
C ASN A 131 33.56 7.04 -50.85
N TYR A 132 33.74 8.00 -49.94
CA TYR A 132 34.23 9.33 -50.25
C TYR A 132 35.59 9.27 -50.96
N GLN A 133 36.57 8.55 -50.39
CA GLN A 133 37.92 8.42 -50.96
C GLN A 133 37.92 7.81 -52.36
N VAL A 134 37.10 6.77 -52.59
CA VAL A 134 36.97 6.15 -53.91
C VAL A 134 36.36 7.14 -54.90
N LEU A 135 35.27 7.81 -54.53
CA LEU A 135 34.59 8.74 -55.43
C LEU A 135 35.42 9.98 -55.73
N GLN A 136 36.24 10.44 -54.80
CA GLN A 136 37.13 11.59 -54.99
C GLN A 136 38.09 11.40 -56.17
N GLN A 137 38.51 10.16 -56.46
CA GLN A 137 39.39 9.86 -57.60
C GLN A 137 38.70 10.04 -58.97
N PHE A 138 37.37 10.02 -59.00
CA PHE A 138 36.57 10.08 -60.25
C PHE A 138 35.71 11.34 -60.36
N PHE A 139 35.23 11.87 -59.23
CA PHE A 139 34.23 12.91 -59.09
C PHE A 139 34.63 13.90 -57.98
N GLU A 140 35.88 14.35 -58.02
CA GLU A 140 36.48 15.20 -56.99
C GLU A 140 35.62 16.43 -56.68
N ASN A 141 35.17 17.13 -57.72
CA ASN A 141 34.43 18.38 -57.57
C ASN A 141 33.05 18.14 -56.95
N GLU A 142 32.35 17.11 -57.42
CA GLU A 142 30.98 16.78 -57.00
C GLU A 142 30.97 16.34 -55.52
N VAL A 143 31.90 15.46 -55.16
CA VAL A 143 32.00 14.90 -53.80
C VAL A 143 32.53 15.95 -52.81
N SER A 144 33.49 16.79 -53.23
CA SER A 144 33.97 17.91 -52.41
C SER A 144 32.86 18.93 -52.14
N SER A 145 32.02 19.22 -53.13
CA SER A 145 30.88 20.14 -52.96
C SER A 145 29.91 19.64 -51.89
N ILE A 146 29.59 18.34 -51.89
CA ILE A 146 28.77 17.70 -50.86
C ILE A 146 29.43 17.81 -49.48
N SER A 147 30.73 17.53 -49.38
CA SER A 147 31.47 17.61 -48.11
C SER A 147 31.47 19.03 -47.53
N VAL A 148 31.63 20.05 -48.37
CA VAL A 148 31.53 21.46 -47.96
C VAL A 148 30.16 21.76 -47.38
N ASN A 149 29.06 21.35 -48.04
CA ASN A 149 27.73 21.56 -47.50
C ASN A 149 27.52 20.86 -46.14
N ILE A 150 28.03 19.64 -45.97
CA ILE A 150 27.92 18.91 -44.70
C ILE A 150 28.70 19.61 -43.58
N ARG A 151 29.90 20.16 -43.86
CA ARG A 151 30.65 20.97 -42.89
C ARG A 151 29.93 22.27 -42.54
N THR A 152 29.27 22.89 -43.51
CA THR A 152 28.43 24.07 -43.25
C THR A 152 27.24 23.71 -42.38
N LEU A 153 26.57 22.56 -42.62
CA LEU A 153 25.51 22.06 -41.76
C LEU A 153 25.98 21.86 -40.31
N ASP A 154 27.14 21.22 -40.11
CA ASP A 154 27.76 21.05 -38.79
C ASP A 154 28.02 22.39 -38.09
N SER A 155 28.56 23.36 -38.82
CA SER A 155 28.80 24.71 -38.29
C SER A 155 27.51 25.40 -37.88
N LEU A 156 26.46 25.31 -38.71
CA LEU A 156 25.14 25.87 -38.41
C LEU A 156 24.50 25.22 -37.18
N VAL A 157 24.59 23.89 -37.03
CA VAL A 157 24.05 23.20 -35.85
C VAL A 157 24.82 23.60 -34.58
N LYS A 158 26.14 23.79 -34.66
CA LYS A 158 26.93 24.34 -33.54
C LYS A 158 26.53 25.77 -33.19
N GLU A 159 26.21 26.61 -34.19
CA GLU A 159 25.68 27.94 -33.95
C GLU A 159 24.28 27.92 -33.31
N VAL A 160 23.43 26.95 -33.67
CA VAL A 160 22.14 26.71 -33.02
C VAL A 160 22.37 26.34 -31.55
N LYS A 161 23.22 25.35 -31.27
CA LYS A 161 23.56 24.94 -29.91
C LYS A 161 24.04 26.11 -29.08
N LYS A 162 24.98 26.89 -29.62
CA LYS A 162 25.46 28.11 -28.98
C LYS A 162 24.35 29.15 -28.78
N ALA A 163 23.47 29.36 -29.75
CA ALA A 163 22.35 30.31 -29.61
C ALA A 163 21.39 29.91 -28.48
N VAL A 164 21.17 28.60 -28.29
CA VAL A 164 20.33 28.05 -27.23
C VAL A 164 21.02 28.17 -25.86
N GLU A 165 22.33 27.91 -25.79
CA GLU A 165 23.16 28.07 -24.60
C GLU A 165 23.29 29.55 -24.18
N ASP A 166 23.61 30.44 -25.12
CA ASP A 166 23.73 31.89 -24.91
C ASP A 166 22.39 32.49 -24.41
N ALA A 167 21.27 31.95 -24.89
CA ALA A 167 19.93 32.32 -24.45
C ALA A 167 19.51 31.63 -23.15
N GLY A 168 20.33 30.77 -22.54
CA GLY A 168 20.00 30.13 -21.26
C GLY A 168 18.69 29.30 -21.28
N ILE A 169 18.27 28.80 -22.45
CA ILE A 169 16.98 28.11 -22.61
C ILE A 169 16.90 26.88 -21.71
N GLU A 170 17.99 26.14 -21.55
CA GLU A 170 18.08 24.97 -20.66
C GLU A 170 17.78 25.35 -19.20
N LYS A 171 18.37 26.44 -18.71
CA LYS A 171 18.15 26.94 -17.35
C LYS A 171 16.71 27.38 -17.12
N HIS A 172 16.09 28.03 -18.11
CA HIS A 172 14.68 28.43 -18.04
C HIS A 172 13.75 27.21 -18.03
N THR A 173 14.03 26.19 -18.83
CA THR A 173 13.26 24.93 -18.83
C THR A 173 13.39 24.20 -17.49
N GLU A 174 14.60 24.14 -16.92
CA GLU A 174 14.82 23.55 -15.59
C GLU A 174 14.05 24.32 -14.50
N LEU A 175 14.10 25.66 -14.53
CA LEU A 175 13.33 26.51 -13.61
C LEU A 175 11.83 26.20 -13.70
N LYS A 176 11.25 26.17 -14.91
CA LYS A 176 9.82 25.87 -15.09
C LYS A 176 9.45 24.52 -14.49
N ASN A 177 10.28 23.49 -14.70
CA ASN A 177 10.05 22.17 -14.12
C ASN A 177 10.08 22.19 -12.59
N LYS A 178 11.02 22.94 -12.00
CA LYS A 178 11.10 23.11 -10.54
C LYS A 178 9.89 23.86 -9.99
N VAL A 179 9.48 24.96 -10.63
CA VAL A 179 8.27 25.74 -10.27
C VAL A 179 7.02 24.86 -10.33
N ALA A 180 6.83 24.12 -11.43
CA ALA A 180 5.69 23.21 -11.59
C ALA A 180 5.66 22.13 -10.49
N ASN A 181 6.83 21.59 -10.10
CA ASN A 181 6.91 20.63 -9.01
C ASN A 181 6.53 21.25 -7.65
N VAL A 182 6.99 22.46 -7.35
CA VAL A 182 6.61 23.20 -6.13
C VAL A 182 5.10 23.43 -6.10
N GLN A 183 4.51 23.91 -7.19
CA GLN A 183 3.05 24.12 -7.30
C GLN A 183 2.25 22.83 -7.12
N LYS A 184 2.72 21.72 -7.72
CA LYS A 184 2.12 20.41 -7.52
C LYS A 184 2.13 20.01 -6.05
N LYS A 185 3.23 20.26 -5.33
CA LYS A 185 3.35 19.96 -3.89
C LYS A 185 2.44 20.84 -3.04
N ILE A 186 2.30 22.12 -3.36
CA ILE A 186 1.35 23.03 -2.69
C ILE A 186 -0.09 22.52 -2.85
N LYS A 187 -0.49 22.19 -4.08
CA LYS A 187 -1.81 21.65 -4.36
C LYS A 187 -2.07 20.34 -3.62
N GLN A 188 -1.10 19.42 -3.62
CA GLN A 188 -1.17 18.18 -2.86
C GLN A 188 -1.37 18.44 -1.36
N LYS A 189 -0.63 19.40 -0.78
CA LYS A 189 -0.76 19.76 0.64
C LYS A 189 -2.15 20.30 0.98
N GLN A 190 -2.74 21.12 0.10
CA GLN A 190 -4.09 21.64 0.25
C GLN A 190 -5.15 20.53 0.15
N GLU A 191 -5.03 19.63 -0.82
CA GLU A 191 -5.94 18.49 -0.97
C GLU A 191 -5.90 17.56 0.25
N ILE A 192 -4.71 17.33 0.83
CA ILE A 192 -4.56 16.55 2.05
C ILE A 192 -5.27 17.26 3.21
N LYS A 193 -5.07 18.57 3.37
CA LYS A 193 -5.71 19.38 4.43
C LYS A 193 -7.23 19.33 4.40
N GLU A 194 -7.83 19.38 3.21
CA GLU A 194 -9.28 19.28 3.06
C GLU A 194 -9.78 17.89 3.42
N LYS A 195 -9.07 16.85 3.00
CA LYS A 195 -9.41 15.45 3.35
C LYS A 195 -9.27 15.17 4.83
N THR A 196 -8.20 15.63 5.49
CA THR A 196 -8.02 15.44 6.93
C THR A 196 -9.13 16.12 7.72
N LYS A 197 -9.55 17.32 7.32
CA LYS A 197 -10.68 18.02 7.94
C LYS A 197 -11.99 17.21 7.85
N LEU A 198 -12.30 16.65 6.67
CA LEU A 198 -13.49 15.81 6.51
C LEU A 198 -13.43 14.55 7.39
N MET A 199 -12.25 13.91 7.47
CA MET A 199 -12.04 12.74 8.32
C MET A 199 -12.17 13.05 9.81
N GLU A 200 -11.71 14.23 10.25
CA GLU A 200 -11.88 14.71 11.63
C GLU A 200 -13.36 14.93 11.96
N GLU A 201 -14.14 15.51 11.03
CA GLU A 201 -15.59 15.70 11.19
C GLU A 201 -16.35 14.36 11.26
N GLU A 202 -15.96 13.38 10.46
CA GLU A 202 -16.52 12.01 10.52
C GLU A 202 -16.19 11.31 11.84
N LEU A 203 -14.93 11.38 12.28
CA LEU A 203 -14.50 10.85 13.57
C LEU A 203 -15.30 11.48 14.72
N LYS A 204 -15.55 12.78 14.67
CA LYS A 204 -16.36 13.45 15.68
C LYS A 204 -17.78 12.88 15.73
N LYS A 205 -18.42 12.69 14.58
CA LYS A 205 -19.78 12.10 14.50
C LYS A 205 -19.83 10.67 15.04
N GLU A 206 -18.84 9.85 14.71
CA GLU A 206 -18.78 8.47 15.22
C GLU A 206 -18.56 8.44 16.74
N ASN A 207 -17.74 9.34 17.30
CA ASN A 207 -17.57 9.47 18.75
C ASN A 207 -18.87 9.90 19.44
N GLU A 208 -19.59 10.88 18.89
CA GLU A 208 -20.92 11.27 19.40
C GLU A 208 -21.92 10.10 19.37
N GLN A 209 -21.84 9.23 18.36
CA GLN A 209 -22.67 8.03 18.26
C GLN A 209 -22.30 6.98 19.31
N ILE A 210 -21.01 6.81 19.63
CA ILE A 210 -20.55 5.97 20.73
C ILE A 210 -21.14 6.46 22.05
N GLU A 211 -21.01 7.76 22.36
CA GLU A 211 -21.51 8.32 23.62
C GLU A 211 -23.01 8.09 23.78
N LYS A 212 -23.79 8.31 22.70
CA LYS A 212 -25.23 8.03 22.69
C LYS A 212 -25.54 6.56 22.95
N THR A 213 -24.84 5.66 22.25
CA THR A 213 -25.08 4.21 22.36
C THR A 213 -24.66 3.68 23.73
N GLN A 214 -23.56 4.18 24.30
CA GLN A 214 -23.12 3.87 25.67
C GLN A 214 -24.15 4.32 26.70
N LYS A 215 -24.71 5.52 26.54
CA LYS A 215 -25.75 6.02 27.43
C LYS A 215 -27.00 5.15 27.40
N ILE A 216 -27.47 4.78 26.19
CA ILE A 216 -28.63 3.88 26.02
C ILE A 216 -28.33 2.53 26.69
N LEU A 217 -27.14 1.97 26.48
CA LEU A 217 -26.75 0.70 27.11
C LEU A 217 -26.74 0.81 28.64
N GLN A 218 -26.21 1.89 29.20
CA GLN A 218 -26.22 2.12 30.65
C GLN A 218 -27.65 2.23 31.21
N GLU A 219 -28.52 2.95 30.52
CA GLU A 219 -29.94 3.08 30.91
C GLU A 219 -30.65 1.71 30.84
N LEU A 220 -30.36 0.90 29.80
CA LEU A 220 -30.87 -0.46 29.66
C LEU A 220 -30.36 -1.36 30.79
N GLU A 221 -29.06 -1.30 31.12
CA GLU A 221 -28.45 -2.11 32.18
C GLU A 221 -28.97 -1.75 33.59
N GLN A 222 -29.45 -0.52 33.78
CA GLN A 222 -30.12 -0.07 35.00
C GLN A 222 -31.64 -0.32 35.00
N SER A 223 -32.20 -0.75 33.86
CA SER A 223 -33.63 -1.00 33.75
C SER A 223 -34.06 -2.17 34.62
N LYS A 224 -35.31 -2.12 35.10
CA LYS A 224 -35.90 -3.23 35.88
C LYS A 224 -35.88 -4.55 35.10
N ALA A 225 -36.09 -4.49 33.78
CA ALA A 225 -36.10 -5.67 32.92
C ALA A 225 -34.71 -6.34 32.89
N TYR A 226 -33.65 -5.57 32.71
CA TYR A 226 -32.29 -6.10 32.67
C TYR A 226 -31.82 -6.62 34.04
N LEU A 227 -32.19 -5.94 35.12
CA LEU A 227 -31.91 -6.41 36.47
C LEU A 227 -32.61 -7.74 36.76
N LYS A 228 -33.89 -7.87 36.38
CA LYS A 228 -34.62 -9.15 36.47
C LYS A 228 -33.95 -10.23 35.63
N PHE A 229 -33.55 -9.93 34.40
CA PHE A 229 -32.79 -10.87 33.57
C PHE A 229 -31.52 -11.36 34.26
N ASN A 230 -30.73 -10.46 34.86
CA ASN A 230 -29.52 -10.84 35.61
C ASN A 230 -29.84 -11.68 36.84
N GLU A 231 -30.95 -11.41 37.54
CA GLU A 231 -31.41 -12.26 38.65
C GLU A 231 -31.71 -13.69 38.17
N LEU A 232 -32.43 -13.84 37.06
CA LEU A 232 -32.71 -15.15 36.45
C LEU A 232 -31.42 -15.88 36.05
N VAL A 233 -30.46 -15.18 35.44
CA VAL A 233 -29.15 -15.76 35.08
C VAL A 233 -28.38 -16.23 36.32
N ASN A 234 -28.39 -15.44 37.40
CA ASN A 234 -27.74 -15.82 38.66
C ASN A 234 -28.44 -17.01 39.33
N GLU A 235 -29.78 -17.07 39.29
CA GLU A 235 -30.54 -18.20 39.79
C GLU A 235 -30.24 -19.48 39.00
N LYS A 236 -30.10 -19.36 37.67
CA LYS A 236 -29.69 -20.46 36.80
C LYS A 236 -28.34 -21.03 37.22
N GLN A 237 -27.35 -20.17 37.44
CA GLN A 237 -26.03 -20.60 37.89
C GLN A 237 -26.07 -21.31 39.25
N LYS A 238 -26.93 -20.86 40.18
CA LYS A 238 -27.11 -21.54 41.47
C LYS A 238 -27.71 -22.94 41.28
N LEU A 239 -28.74 -23.09 40.44
CA LEU A 239 -29.33 -24.39 40.14
C LEU A 239 -28.33 -25.35 39.48
N GLU A 240 -27.51 -24.86 38.54
CA GLU A 240 -26.44 -25.64 37.92
C GLU A 240 -25.42 -26.12 38.97
N GLN A 241 -25.03 -25.26 39.91
CA GLN A 241 -24.16 -25.62 41.03
C GLN A 241 -24.81 -26.65 41.95
N GLU A 242 -26.07 -26.50 42.32
CA GLU A 242 -26.78 -27.47 43.16
C GLU A 242 -26.89 -28.85 42.51
N ILE A 243 -27.16 -28.90 41.20
CA ILE A 243 -27.17 -30.15 40.42
C ILE A 243 -25.78 -30.79 40.41
N GLU A 244 -24.74 -29.99 40.22
CA GLU A 244 -23.36 -30.48 40.19
C GLU A 244 -22.92 -30.98 41.56
N GLU A 245 -23.27 -30.29 42.65
CA GLU A 245 -23.04 -30.76 44.02
C GLU A 245 -23.76 -32.09 44.28
N LEU A 246 -25.01 -32.22 43.84
CA LEU A 246 -25.79 -33.45 43.97
C LEU A 246 -25.09 -34.60 43.21
N LYS A 247 -24.68 -34.38 41.96
CA LYS A 247 -23.91 -35.36 41.16
C LYS A 247 -22.60 -35.76 41.85
N ASN A 248 -21.89 -34.80 42.43
CA ASN A 248 -20.63 -35.05 43.12
C ASN A 248 -20.80 -35.87 44.40
N GLN A 249 -21.90 -35.69 45.14
CA GLN A 249 -22.24 -36.56 46.28
C GLN A 249 -22.41 -38.01 45.83
N LEU A 250 -23.17 -38.25 44.77
CA LEU A 250 -23.36 -39.58 44.21
C LEU A 250 -22.05 -40.17 43.68
N LEU A 251 -21.24 -39.38 42.97
CA LEU A 251 -19.91 -39.77 42.49
C LEU A 251 -19.01 -40.23 43.63
N HIS A 252 -19.04 -39.52 44.76
CA HIS A 252 -18.26 -39.89 45.94
C HIS A 252 -18.65 -41.28 46.44
N SER A 253 -19.96 -41.53 46.62
CA SER A 253 -20.48 -42.82 47.07
C SER A 253 -20.10 -43.95 46.11
N PHE A 254 -20.27 -43.75 44.79
CA PHE A 254 -19.87 -44.73 43.77
C PHE A 254 -18.35 -44.94 43.73
N SER A 255 -17.54 -43.91 43.96
CA SER A 255 -16.08 -44.03 44.01
C SER A 255 -15.61 -44.90 45.17
N VAL A 256 -16.28 -44.80 46.33
CA VAL A 256 -16.00 -45.63 47.51
C VAL A 256 -16.28 -47.10 47.20
N ILE A 257 -17.42 -47.40 46.56
CA ILE A 257 -17.84 -48.78 46.30
C ILE A 257 -17.29 -49.37 44.99
N ASN A 258 -16.68 -48.58 44.11
CA ASN A 258 -16.20 -48.98 42.78
C ASN A 258 -15.34 -50.24 42.80
N THR A 259 -14.46 -50.39 43.81
CA THR A 259 -13.61 -51.59 43.93
C THR A 259 -14.43 -52.85 44.23
N ALA A 260 -15.46 -52.74 45.06
CA ALA A 260 -16.36 -53.85 45.35
C ALA A 260 -17.23 -54.15 44.13
N LEU A 261 -17.75 -53.11 43.46
CA LEU A 261 -18.58 -53.22 42.27
C LEU A 261 -17.85 -53.94 41.12
N LYS A 262 -16.57 -53.62 40.87
CA LYS A 262 -15.72 -54.33 39.89
C LYS A 262 -15.45 -55.80 40.24
N LYS A 263 -15.37 -56.13 41.54
CA LYS A 263 -15.18 -57.51 41.98
C LYS A 263 -16.48 -58.30 41.88
N TYR A 264 -17.59 -57.67 42.22
CA TYR A 264 -18.93 -58.23 42.14
C TYR A 264 -19.30 -58.55 40.69
N GLU A 265 -19.01 -57.63 39.75
CA GLU A 265 -19.20 -57.85 38.31
C GLU A 265 -18.54 -59.15 37.80
N ARG A 266 -17.33 -59.47 38.27
CA ARG A 266 -16.62 -60.71 37.89
C ARG A 266 -17.21 -61.97 38.49
N LEU A 267 -17.90 -61.83 39.63
CA LEU A 267 -18.50 -62.94 40.38
C LEU A 267 -19.88 -63.28 39.80
N THR A 268 -20.63 -62.27 39.37
CA THR A 268 -21.86 -62.38 38.60
C THR A 268 -21.54 -62.45 37.11
N LEU A 269 -21.28 -63.65 36.59
CA LEU A 269 -20.76 -63.97 35.24
C LEU A 269 -21.31 -63.20 34.01
N ASP A 270 -22.36 -62.37 34.10
CA ASP A 270 -22.75 -61.45 33.03
C ASP A 270 -23.77 -60.33 33.45
N ASP A 271 -23.54 -59.60 34.54
CA ASP A 271 -24.50 -58.54 34.95
C ASP A 271 -24.30 -57.23 34.16
N LYS A 272 -25.02 -57.10 33.03
CA LYS A 272 -25.04 -55.89 32.17
C LYS A 272 -25.29 -54.61 32.97
N LEU A 273 -26.18 -54.65 33.98
CA LEU A 273 -26.51 -53.50 34.80
C LEU A 273 -25.26 -52.98 35.54
N VAL A 274 -24.49 -53.87 36.16
CA VAL A 274 -23.27 -53.51 36.89
C VAL A 274 -22.24 -52.86 35.97
N ARG A 275 -22.11 -53.34 34.73
CA ARG A 275 -21.20 -52.75 33.74
C ARG A 275 -21.63 -51.35 33.31
N ASP A 276 -22.92 -51.11 33.15
CA ASP A 276 -23.46 -49.79 32.83
C ASP A 276 -23.16 -48.79 33.95
N TYR A 277 -23.36 -49.16 35.22
CA TYR A 277 -23.01 -48.33 36.38
C TYR A 277 -21.50 -48.12 36.58
N LEU A 278 -20.66 -49.11 36.23
CA LEU A 278 -19.20 -48.95 36.26
C LEU A 278 -18.67 -47.98 35.20
N LYS A 279 -19.39 -47.85 34.07
CA LYS A 279 -19.05 -46.95 32.98
C LYS A 279 -19.50 -45.52 33.27
N ASP A 280 -20.77 -45.37 33.63
CA ASP A 280 -21.39 -44.08 33.96
C ASP A 280 -22.56 -44.32 34.93
N PHE A 281 -22.26 -44.26 36.22
CA PHE A 281 -23.24 -44.50 37.28
C PHE A 281 -24.40 -43.51 37.25
N PHE A 282 -24.16 -42.28 36.81
CA PHE A 282 -25.18 -41.25 36.77
C PHE A 282 -26.17 -41.52 35.64
N LYS A 283 -25.66 -41.76 34.44
CA LYS A 283 -26.51 -42.13 33.29
C LYS A 283 -27.25 -43.44 33.54
N ALA A 284 -26.56 -44.45 34.08
CA ALA A 284 -27.17 -45.73 34.41
C ALA A 284 -28.30 -45.58 35.43
N LEU A 285 -28.14 -44.71 36.43
CA LEU A 285 -29.19 -44.44 37.43
C LEU A 285 -30.43 -43.76 36.82
N LEU A 286 -30.25 -42.84 35.87
CA LEU A 286 -31.36 -42.19 35.17
C LEU A 286 -32.14 -43.17 34.27
N GLU A 287 -31.47 -44.19 33.73
CA GLU A 287 -32.07 -45.19 32.84
C GLU A 287 -32.66 -46.40 33.61
N ASP A 288 -32.25 -46.61 34.87
CA ASP A 288 -32.71 -47.70 35.76
C ASP A 288 -34.03 -47.36 36.45
N SER A 289 -35.11 -47.28 35.67
CA SER A 289 -36.47 -46.96 36.15
C SER A 289 -37.00 -47.87 37.28
N GLN A 290 -36.45 -49.08 37.45
CA GLN A 290 -36.85 -50.02 38.51
C GLN A 290 -35.92 -49.98 39.72
N LEU A 291 -34.83 -49.20 39.68
CA LEU A 291 -33.79 -49.11 40.70
C LEU A 291 -33.20 -50.47 41.07
N LYS A 292 -32.96 -51.32 40.06
CA LYS A 292 -32.37 -52.65 40.24
C LYS A 292 -30.98 -52.60 40.86
N ILE A 293 -30.28 -51.47 40.74
CA ILE A 293 -29.01 -51.25 41.41
C ILE A 293 -29.09 -51.43 42.93
N ALA A 294 -30.23 -51.15 43.57
CA ALA A 294 -30.41 -51.37 45.00
C ALA A 294 -30.30 -52.87 45.35
N GLU A 295 -30.91 -53.75 44.54
CA GLU A 295 -30.81 -55.20 44.73
C GLU A 295 -29.38 -55.71 44.52
N VAL A 296 -28.66 -55.14 43.55
CA VAL A 296 -27.24 -55.44 43.30
C VAL A 296 -26.40 -55.05 44.51
N ILE A 297 -26.65 -53.87 45.08
CA ILE A 297 -25.94 -53.36 46.26
C ILE A 297 -26.21 -54.26 47.48
N ASP A 298 -27.44 -54.71 47.70
CA ASP A 298 -27.79 -55.64 48.77
C ASP A 298 -27.10 -57.00 48.61
N LYS A 299 -27.11 -57.56 47.39
CA LYS A 299 -26.42 -58.82 47.09
C LYS A 299 -24.90 -58.68 47.25
N MET A 300 -24.34 -57.55 46.82
CA MET A 300 -22.92 -57.27 46.97
C MET A 300 -22.53 -57.13 48.44
N LYS A 301 -23.35 -56.44 49.25
CA LYS A 301 -23.18 -56.34 50.71
C LYS A 301 -23.19 -57.73 51.36
N ALA A 302 -24.18 -58.56 51.06
CA ALA A 302 -24.27 -59.92 51.59
C ALA A 302 -23.05 -60.79 51.20
N SER A 303 -22.54 -60.64 49.97
CA SER A 303 -21.35 -61.35 49.48
C SER A 303 -20.07 -60.94 50.24
N ILE A 304 -19.95 -59.65 50.62
CA ILE A 304 -18.84 -59.13 51.43
C ILE A 304 -18.90 -59.66 52.86
N GLU A 305 -20.10 -59.74 53.45
CA GLU A 305 -20.32 -60.23 54.81
C GLU A 305 -20.04 -61.74 54.93
N LYS A 306 -20.50 -62.54 53.96
CA LYS A 306 -20.25 -63.99 53.87
C LYS A 306 -18.81 -64.37 53.53
N GLY A 307 -17.99 -63.41 53.14
CA GLY A 307 -16.59 -63.65 52.75
C GLY A 307 -16.41 -64.15 51.31
N GLU A 308 -17.48 -64.20 50.52
CA GLU A 308 -17.45 -64.57 49.10
C GLU A 308 -16.78 -63.48 48.24
N LEU A 309 -16.85 -62.22 48.67
CA LEU A 309 -16.17 -61.08 48.04
C LEU A 309 -15.05 -60.54 48.96
N GLU A 310 -13.81 -60.97 48.71
CA GLU A 310 -12.65 -60.59 49.52
C GLU A 310 -12.28 -59.10 49.35
N LEU A 311 -12.23 -58.36 50.45
CA LEU A 311 -11.77 -56.97 50.52
C LEU A 311 -10.77 -56.80 51.67
N LYS A 312 -9.81 -55.88 51.55
CA LYS A 312 -8.88 -55.54 52.65
C LYS A 312 -9.66 -54.97 53.85
N ASP A 313 -9.36 -55.40 55.07
CA ASP A 313 -10.13 -55.08 56.29
C ASP A 313 -10.46 -53.59 56.47
N LYS A 314 -9.47 -52.69 56.32
CA LYS A 314 -9.68 -51.23 56.43
C LYS A 314 -10.61 -50.66 55.36
N LYS A 315 -10.66 -51.25 54.16
CA LYS A 315 -11.55 -50.82 53.07
C LYS A 315 -12.93 -51.48 53.18
N LYS A 316 -12.99 -52.71 53.70
CA LYS A 316 -14.23 -53.47 53.91
C LYS A 316 -15.22 -52.68 54.78
N VAL A 317 -14.76 -52.13 55.91
CA VAL A 317 -15.60 -51.32 56.81
C VAL A 317 -16.18 -50.08 56.11
N LYS A 318 -15.35 -49.30 55.41
CA LYS A 318 -15.79 -48.09 54.70
C LYS A 318 -16.78 -48.39 53.57
N ILE A 319 -16.56 -49.48 52.83
CA ILE A 319 -17.44 -49.90 51.74
C ILE A 319 -18.79 -50.34 52.31
N LEU A 320 -18.81 -51.17 53.37
CA LEU A 320 -20.06 -51.60 54.00
C LEU A 320 -20.89 -50.42 54.52
N GLN A 321 -20.23 -49.45 55.18
CA GLN A 321 -20.89 -48.21 55.64
C GLN A 321 -21.51 -47.39 54.51
N GLU A 322 -20.90 -47.38 53.32
CA GLU A 322 -21.43 -46.66 52.18
C GLU A 322 -22.55 -47.43 51.47
N LEU A 323 -22.45 -48.76 51.40
CA LEU A 323 -23.51 -49.62 50.87
C LEU A 323 -24.79 -49.56 51.70
N ASP A 324 -24.68 -49.36 53.03
CA ASP A 324 -25.84 -49.15 53.90
C ASP A 324 -26.65 -47.90 53.53
N LYS A 325 -25.99 -46.88 52.97
CA LYS A 325 -26.65 -45.64 52.55
C LYS A 325 -27.27 -45.77 51.16
N LEU A 326 -26.67 -46.55 50.28
CA LEU A 326 -27.07 -46.70 48.88
C LEU A 326 -28.22 -47.70 48.70
N ASN A 327 -29.35 -47.42 49.35
CA ASN A 327 -30.57 -48.21 49.25
C ASN A 327 -31.56 -47.60 48.25
N LYS A 328 -32.67 -48.30 48.00
CA LYS A 328 -33.70 -47.84 47.06
C LYS A 328 -34.24 -46.44 47.40
N THR A 329 -34.51 -46.17 48.68
CA THR A 329 -35.00 -44.86 49.14
C THR A 329 -34.02 -43.74 48.84
N HIS A 330 -32.72 -43.95 49.07
CA HIS A 330 -31.68 -42.97 48.74
C HIS A 330 -31.66 -42.63 47.24
N PHE A 331 -31.77 -43.64 46.37
CA PHE A 331 -31.81 -43.42 44.93
C PHE A 331 -33.11 -42.71 44.48
N GLU A 332 -34.25 -43.05 45.07
CA GLU A 332 -35.53 -42.34 44.82
C GLU A 332 -35.43 -40.87 45.24
N GLU A 333 -34.91 -40.58 46.43
CA GLU A 333 -34.70 -39.22 46.92
C GLU A 333 -33.75 -38.42 46.01
N PHE A 334 -32.64 -39.04 45.58
CA PHE A 334 -31.71 -38.46 44.64
C PHE A 334 -32.37 -38.11 43.31
N LEU A 335 -33.08 -39.08 42.69
CA LEU A 335 -33.72 -38.90 41.39
C LEU A 335 -34.84 -37.85 41.44
N ASN A 336 -35.63 -37.84 42.52
CA ASN A 336 -36.67 -36.83 42.71
C ASN A 336 -36.05 -35.42 42.81
N LYS A 337 -35.02 -35.25 43.66
CA LYS A 337 -34.35 -33.96 43.81
C LYS A 337 -33.68 -33.52 42.51
N TYR A 338 -33.00 -34.43 41.81
CA TYR A 338 -32.40 -34.13 40.52
C TYR A 338 -33.45 -33.70 39.50
N SER A 339 -34.55 -34.44 39.37
CA SER A 339 -35.64 -34.12 38.43
C SER A 339 -36.29 -32.78 38.74
N GLU A 340 -36.47 -32.42 40.01
CA GLU A 340 -37.00 -31.12 40.41
C GLU A 340 -36.07 -29.97 40.01
N LEU A 341 -34.77 -30.12 40.27
CA LEU A 341 -33.77 -29.11 39.90
C LEU A 341 -33.62 -28.97 38.39
N ASP A 342 -33.57 -30.09 37.66
CA ASP A 342 -33.44 -30.12 36.20
C ASP A 342 -34.66 -29.50 35.50
N LYS A 343 -35.86 -29.76 36.02
CA LYS A 343 -37.09 -29.12 35.54
C LYS A 343 -37.05 -27.61 35.77
N LYS A 344 -36.69 -27.15 36.97
CA LYS A 344 -36.54 -25.71 37.26
C LYS A 344 -35.49 -25.07 36.35
N LEU A 345 -34.36 -25.74 36.13
CA LEU A 345 -33.29 -25.26 35.27
C LEU A 345 -33.77 -25.10 33.81
N THR A 346 -34.56 -26.05 33.33
CA THR A 346 -35.13 -26.04 31.98
C THR A 346 -36.16 -24.92 31.81
N GLU A 347 -37.06 -24.75 32.78
CA GLU A 347 -38.05 -23.67 32.80
C GLU A 347 -37.37 -22.30 32.82
N LEU A 348 -36.40 -22.11 33.72
CA LEU A 348 -35.63 -20.88 33.85
C LEU A 348 -34.81 -20.57 32.60
N SER A 349 -34.20 -21.58 31.97
CA SER A 349 -33.47 -21.40 30.70
C SER A 349 -34.40 -20.92 29.58
N SER A 350 -35.64 -21.44 29.52
CA SER A 350 -36.62 -20.97 28.54
C SER A 350 -37.10 -19.54 28.82
N GLU A 351 -37.22 -19.12 30.08
CA GLU A 351 -37.55 -17.73 30.44
C GLU A 351 -36.43 -16.78 29.99
N ILE A 352 -35.18 -17.13 30.30
CA ILE A 352 -33.99 -16.35 29.91
C ILE A 352 -33.89 -16.18 28.38
N GLU A 353 -34.14 -17.24 27.59
CA GLU A 353 -34.05 -17.17 26.12
C GLU A 353 -35.10 -16.25 25.46
N LYS A 354 -36.22 -16.04 26.14
CA LYS A 354 -37.34 -15.21 25.67
C LYS A 354 -37.16 -13.74 26.03
N GLU A 355 -36.22 -13.40 26.91
CA GLU A 355 -36.03 -12.01 27.34
C GLU A 355 -35.39 -11.17 26.24
N GLU A 356 -36.17 -10.24 25.70
CA GLU A 356 -35.75 -9.33 24.61
C GLU A 356 -34.63 -8.39 25.04
N VAL A 357 -34.60 -8.01 26.32
CA VAL A 357 -33.62 -7.08 26.90
C VAL A 357 -32.18 -7.58 26.73
N SER A 358 -31.97 -8.90 26.75
CA SER A 358 -30.66 -9.51 26.54
C SER A 358 -30.18 -9.32 25.11
N ARG A 359 -31.08 -9.53 24.14
CA ARG A 359 -30.78 -9.37 22.71
C ARG A 359 -30.49 -7.92 22.38
N GLU A 360 -31.25 -6.99 22.94
CA GLU A 360 -31.04 -5.55 22.77
C GLU A 360 -29.67 -5.12 23.33
N ALA A 361 -29.33 -5.57 24.55
CA ALA A 361 -28.03 -5.27 25.16
C ALA A 361 -26.86 -5.81 24.32
N GLU A 362 -26.96 -7.02 23.80
CA GLU A 362 -25.91 -7.62 22.96
C GLU A 362 -25.80 -6.92 21.60
N GLN A 363 -26.92 -6.49 21.00
CA GLN A 363 -26.92 -5.68 19.78
C GLN A 363 -26.23 -4.33 19.99
N LEU A 364 -26.52 -3.64 21.09
CA LEU A 364 -25.86 -2.38 21.46
C LEU A 364 -24.35 -2.58 21.69
N LYS A 365 -23.96 -3.65 22.40
CA LYS A 365 -22.55 -4.01 22.63
C LYS A 365 -21.82 -4.33 21.32
N SER A 366 -22.46 -5.07 20.42
CA SER A 366 -21.93 -5.38 19.08
C SER A 366 -21.75 -4.10 18.24
N SER A 367 -22.75 -3.23 18.22
CA SER A 367 -22.70 -1.93 17.53
C SER A 367 -21.57 -1.03 18.06
N LEU A 368 -21.38 -0.99 19.38
CA LEU A 368 -20.26 -0.29 20.02
C LEU A 368 -18.91 -0.85 19.58
N ARG A 369 -18.75 -2.18 19.55
CA ARG A 369 -17.49 -2.80 19.08
C ARG A 369 -17.19 -2.45 17.63
N GLN A 370 -18.18 -2.56 16.75
CA GLN A 370 -18.03 -2.22 15.33
C GLN A 370 -17.68 -0.74 15.13
N THR A 371 -18.33 0.15 15.87
CA THR A 371 -18.07 1.60 15.79
C THR A 371 -16.68 1.96 16.32
N ASN A 372 -16.25 1.36 17.44
CA ASN A 372 -14.89 1.55 17.95
C ASN A 372 -13.83 1.09 16.93
N TYR A 373 -14.05 -0.06 16.28
CA TYR A 373 -13.14 -0.53 15.23
C TYR A 373 -13.02 0.47 14.07
N ARG A 374 -14.16 1.01 13.60
CA ARG A 374 -14.17 2.03 12.54
C ARG A 374 -13.43 3.31 12.96
N ILE A 375 -13.57 3.74 14.21
CA ILE A 375 -12.84 4.90 14.76
C ILE A 375 -11.33 4.64 14.77
N GLU A 376 -10.88 3.49 15.24
CA GLU A 376 -9.44 3.19 15.28
C GLU A 376 -8.84 3.12 13.87
N GLU A 377 -9.55 2.52 12.91
CA GLU A 377 -9.14 2.52 11.51
C GLU A 377 -9.06 3.94 10.93
N ALA A 378 -10.05 4.78 11.21
CA ALA A 378 -10.09 6.16 10.75
C ALA A 378 -8.99 7.02 11.40
N LYS A 379 -8.69 6.84 12.69
CA LYS A 379 -7.57 7.50 13.37
C LYS A 379 -6.23 7.14 12.74
N HIS A 380 -6.01 5.86 12.43
CA HIS A 380 -4.78 5.43 11.76
C HIS A 380 -4.63 6.06 10.37
N LYS A 381 -5.71 6.08 9.56
CA LYS A 381 -5.69 6.76 8.25
C LYS A 381 -5.45 8.27 8.39
N LEU A 382 -6.07 8.91 9.39
CA LEU A 382 -5.85 10.34 9.67
C LEU A 382 -4.39 10.59 10.01
N GLN A 383 -3.79 9.79 10.89
CA GLN A 383 -2.37 9.88 11.25
C GLN A 383 -1.46 9.77 10.03
N GLN A 384 -1.70 8.79 9.14
CA GLN A 384 -0.95 8.66 7.89
C GLN A 384 -1.03 9.92 7.03
N LYS A 385 -2.23 10.51 6.88
CA LYS A 385 -2.43 11.75 6.13
C LYS A 385 -1.79 12.96 6.80
N THR A 386 -1.79 13.04 8.11
CA THR A 386 -1.06 14.07 8.86
C THR A 386 0.43 13.97 8.61
N THR A 387 1.01 12.76 8.64
CA THR A 387 2.43 12.57 8.31
C THR A 387 2.75 12.93 6.85
N GLU A 388 1.88 12.56 5.89
CA GLU A 388 2.03 12.99 4.49
C GLU A 388 1.96 14.53 4.35
N PHE A 389 1.11 15.21 5.12
CA PHE A 389 0.98 16.66 5.14
C PHE A 389 2.23 17.36 5.70
N GLU A 390 2.77 16.85 6.81
CA GLU A 390 3.97 17.37 7.48
C GLU A 390 5.23 17.16 6.64
N ALA A 391 5.30 16.05 5.88
CA ALA A 391 6.42 15.77 4.99
C ALA A 391 6.54 16.78 3.82
N ILE A 392 5.48 17.53 3.50
CA ILE A 392 5.52 18.60 2.50
C ILE A 392 5.89 19.92 3.17
N ASP A 393 7.18 20.22 3.23
CA ASP A 393 7.67 21.51 3.73
C ASP A 393 7.68 22.56 2.60
N ILE A 394 6.65 23.41 2.58
CA ILE A 394 6.50 24.50 1.60
C ILE A 394 7.62 25.52 1.75
N GLU A 395 8.05 25.80 2.99
CA GLU A 395 9.08 26.79 3.26
C GLU A 395 10.46 26.30 2.78
N GLN A 396 10.77 25.03 3.03
CA GLN A 396 12.00 24.41 2.49
C GLN A 396 11.98 24.38 0.96
N LEU A 397 10.86 24.01 0.33
CA LEU A 397 10.70 24.02 -1.13
C LEU A 397 10.91 25.43 -1.71
N ARG A 398 10.32 26.45 -1.07
CA ARG A 398 10.50 27.86 -1.42
C ARG A 398 11.96 28.28 -1.33
N ASN A 399 12.60 28.01 -0.18
CA ASN A 399 13.99 28.41 0.06
C ASN A 399 14.97 27.74 -0.92
N ASN A 400 14.75 26.47 -1.24
CA ASN A 400 15.54 25.76 -2.24
C ASN A 400 15.36 26.37 -3.64
N LEU A 401 14.12 26.68 -4.03
CA LEU A 401 13.83 27.30 -5.31
C LEU A 401 14.41 28.72 -5.41
N GLU A 402 14.31 29.52 -4.35
CA GLU A 402 14.89 30.86 -4.27
C GLU A 402 16.41 30.84 -4.41
N LYS A 403 17.07 29.89 -3.74
CA LYS A 403 18.52 29.67 -3.87
C LYS A 403 18.90 29.29 -5.30
N ASP A 404 18.20 28.34 -5.90
CA ASP A 404 18.46 27.88 -7.26
C ASP A 404 18.29 29.01 -8.29
N ILE A 405 17.25 29.85 -8.14
CA ILE A 405 17.02 31.03 -8.99
C ILE A 405 18.17 32.02 -8.84
N LYS A 406 18.56 32.32 -7.59
CA LYS A 406 19.66 33.26 -7.30
C LYS A 406 21.00 32.80 -7.87
N GLU A 407 21.28 31.51 -7.85
CA GLU A 407 22.55 30.97 -8.36
C GLU A 407 22.61 30.93 -9.90
N ASN A 408 21.46 30.80 -10.58
CA ASN A 408 21.44 30.48 -12.01
C ASN A 408 20.85 31.57 -12.92
N ILE A 409 20.06 32.51 -12.36
CA ILE A 409 19.20 33.41 -13.13
C ILE A 409 19.32 34.87 -12.65
N GLU A 410 18.66 35.24 -11.54
CA GLU A 410 18.63 36.61 -11.03
C GLU A 410 18.31 36.63 -9.52
N GLU A 411 18.59 37.74 -8.84
CA GLU A 411 18.27 37.88 -7.42
C GLU A 411 16.76 38.08 -7.20
N VAL A 412 16.13 37.12 -6.53
CA VAL A 412 14.69 37.06 -6.25
C VAL A 412 14.46 36.73 -4.79
N LYS A 413 13.35 37.22 -4.24
CA LYS A 413 12.82 36.82 -2.94
C LYS A 413 11.40 36.30 -3.11
N ILE A 414 11.16 35.05 -2.71
CA ILE A 414 9.84 34.42 -2.83
C ILE A 414 9.08 34.63 -1.52
N THR A 415 7.85 35.11 -1.61
CA THR A 415 6.94 35.35 -0.47
C THR A 415 5.77 34.38 -0.49
N LEU A 416 5.24 34.04 0.69
CA LEU A 416 4.07 33.18 0.86
C LEU A 416 2.76 33.95 0.76
#